data_AF-A0AAN4KRL6-F1
#
_entry.id   AF-A0AAN4KRL6-F1
#
_cell.length_a   1.000
_cell.length_b   1.000
_cell.length_c   1.000
_cell.angle_alpha   90.00
_cell.angle_beta   90.00
_cell.angle_gamma   90.00
#
_symmetry.space_group_name_H-M   'P 1'
#
loop_
_entity.id
_entity.type
_entity.pdbx_description
1 polymer ?
#
loop_
_entity_poly.entity_id
_entity_poly.type
_entity_poly.pdbx_seq_one_letter_code
_entity_poly.pdbx_strand_id
1 'polypeptide(L)'
;MSKAKLIYIESALLSYSRIVDEKHSVNILLSVLNEKLVAQKCNVKQALTCSTRLLVNRGVYWEEEYFDLYSLDDSYDIAQEGIHFNKEDVITAYIDTLGAFRVHFNEFEDLYLQVMKQKWQG
;
A
#
# COMPACT_ATOMS: atom_id res chain seq x y z
N MET A 1 18.55 8.29 26.10
CA MET A 1 19.08 8.32 24.71
C MET A 1 19.81 9.65 24.51
N SER A 2 20.97 9.71 23.86
CA SER A 2 21.77 10.95 23.77
C SER A 2 21.29 11.88 22.64
N LYS A 3 21.49 13.19 22.81
CA LYS A 3 21.12 14.24 21.85
C LYS A 3 21.76 14.03 20.46
N ALA A 4 23.03 13.60 20.43
CA ALA A 4 23.73 13.27 19.19
C ALA A 4 23.07 12.12 18.42
N LYS A 5 22.53 11.13 19.13
CA LYS A 5 21.85 9.97 18.51
C LYS A 5 20.52 10.37 17.87
N LEU A 6 19.78 11.31 18.49
CA LEU A 6 18.56 11.87 17.91
C LEU A 6 18.83 12.65 16.62
N ILE A 7 19.83 13.53 16.63
CA ILE A 7 20.22 14.34 15.45
C ILE A 7 20.67 13.44 14.29
N TYR A 8 21.40 12.36 14.58
CA TYR A 8 21.81 11.39 13.57
C TYR A 8 20.62 10.68 12.93
N ILE A 9 19.66 10.22 13.75
CA ILE A 9 18.44 9.57 13.26
C ILE A 9 17.64 10.54 12.39
N GLU A 10 17.44 11.78 12.84
CA GLU A 10 16.73 12.81 12.09
C GLU A 10 17.40 13.13 10.75
N SER A 11 18.73 13.27 10.73
CA SER A 11 19.50 13.53 9.50
C SER A 11 19.45 12.34 8.53
N ALA A 12 19.50 11.11 9.04
CA ALA A 12 19.38 9.90 8.24
C ALA A 12 17.98 9.76 7.63
N LEU A 13 16.93 10.06 8.41
CA LEU A 13 15.54 10.06 7.94
C LEU A 13 15.30 11.15 6.88
N LEU A 14 15.83 12.36 7.08
CA LEU A 14 15.76 13.46 6.10
C LEU A 14 16.52 13.14 4.81
N SER A 15 17.65 12.44 4.91
CA SER A 15 18.41 12.02 3.73
C SER A 15 17.68 10.90 3.00
N TYR A 16 17.12 9.93 3.73
CA TYR A 16 16.30 8.86 3.18
C TYR A 16 15.04 9.41 2.49
N SER A 17 14.33 10.36 3.12
CA SER A 17 13.13 10.96 2.54
C SER A 17 13.41 11.80 1.28
N ARG A 18 14.65 12.26 1.07
CA ARG A 18 15.05 12.98 -0.14
C ARG A 18 15.42 12.06 -1.29
N ILE A 19 15.72 10.80 -1.00
CA ILE A 19 16.16 9.79 -1.97
C ILE A 19 15.00 8.87 -2.36
N VAL A 20 14.07 8.66 -1.43
CA VAL A 20 12.91 7.81 -1.64
C VAL A 20 11.91 8.52 -2.53
N ASP A 21 11.74 7.97 -3.73
CA ASP A 21 10.63 8.30 -4.62
C ASP A 21 9.31 7.94 -3.92
N GLU A 22 8.45 8.96 -3.72
CA GLU A 22 7.17 8.81 -3.02
C GLU A 22 6.30 7.74 -3.68
N LYS A 23 6.33 7.73 -5.01
CA LYS A 23 5.67 6.75 -5.88
C LYS A 23 6.17 5.34 -5.62
N HIS A 24 7.49 5.16 -5.59
CA HIS A 24 8.11 3.88 -5.26
C HIS A 24 7.71 3.36 -3.87
N SER A 25 7.65 4.24 -2.86
CA SER A 25 7.17 3.86 -1.52
C SER A 25 5.70 3.45 -1.52
N VAL A 26 4.85 4.16 -2.26
CA VAL A 26 3.43 3.79 -2.41
C VAL A 26 3.32 2.40 -3.02
N ASN A 27 4.06 2.12 -4.09
CA ASN A 27 4.05 0.82 -4.77
C ASN A 27 4.48 -0.32 -3.85
N ILE A 28 5.54 -0.11 -3.05
CA ILE A 28 5.97 -1.07 -2.03
C ILE A 28 4.89 -1.29 -0.96
N LEU A 29 4.22 -0.24 -0.49
CA LEU A 29 3.18 -0.38 0.53
C LEU A 29 1.92 -1.09 -0.01
N LEU A 30 1.55 -0.82 -1.27
CA LEU A 30 0.46 -1.52 -1.95
C LEU A 30 0.79 -3.00 -2.16
N SER A 31 2.04 -3.35 -2.47
CA SER A 31 2.48 -4.74 -2.59
C SER A 31 2.38 -5.50 -1.26
N VAL A 32 2.77 -4.86 -0.15
CA VAL A 32 2.61 -5.43 1.20
C VAL A 32 1.13 -5.61 1.54
N LEU A 33 0.27 -4.68 1.12
CA LEU A 33 -1.17 -4.80 1.32
C LEU A 33 -1.75 -5.97 0.53
N ASN A 34 -1.31 -6.16 -0.73
CA ASN A 34 -1.69 -7.31 -1.55
C ASN A 34 -1.36 -8.64 -0.87
N GLU A 35 -0.11 -8.80 -0.40
CA GLU A 35 0.31 -10.03 0.28
C GLU A 35 -0.48 -10.29 1.57
N LYS A 36 -0.82 -9.24 2.34
CA LYS A 36 -1.69 -9.38 3.51
C LYS A 36 -3.10 -9.81 3.15
N LEU A 37 -3.65 -9.30 2.05
CA LEU A 37 -4.99 -9.64 1.58
C LEU A 37 -5.03 -11.09 1.09
N VAL A 38 -4.07 -11.51 0.27
CA VAL A 38 -3.94 -12.88 -0.26
C VAL A 38 -3.73 -13.88 0.88
N ALA A 39 -2.91 -13.54 1.88
CA ALA A 39 -2.71 -14.35 3.07
C ALA A 39 -3.90 -14.30 4.07
N GLN A 40 -5.00 -13.63 3.73
CA GLN A 40 -6.20 -13.47 4.56
C GLN A 40 -5.92 -12.82 5.93
N LYS A 41 -4.87 -12.00 6.02
CA LYS A 41 -4.50 -11.24 7.22
C LYS A 41 -5.24 -9.91 7.34
N CYS A 42 -5.88 -9.47 6.26
CA CYS A 42 -6.90 -8.43 6.26
C CYS A 42 -8.05 -8.83 5.33
N ASN A 43 -9.22 -8.25 5.57
CA ASN A 43 -10.35 -8.40 4.65
C ASN A 43 -10.37 -7.28 3.58
N VAL A 44 -11.17 -7.46 2.54
CA VAL A 44 -11.24 -6.54 1.39
C VAL A 44 -11.61 -5.12 1.82
N LYS A 45 -12.56 -4.95 2.75
CA LYS A 45 -12.95 -3.63 3.26
C LYS A 45 -11.79 -2.92 3.96
N GLN A 46 -11.03 -3.64 4.78
CA GLN A 46 -9.84 -3.09 5.43
C GLN A 46 -8.77 -2.72 4.40
N ALA A 47 -8.57 -3.56 3.38
CA ALA A 47 -7.62 -3.30 2.32
C ALA A 47 -8.01 -2.03 1.53
N LEU A 48 -9.26 -1.93 1.07
CA LEU A 48 -9.81 -0.75 0.38
C LEU A 48 -9.56 0.53 1.18
N THR A 49 -10.01 0.56 2.44
CA THR A 49 -9.79 1.72 3.32
C THR A 49 -8.30 2.07 3.48
N CYS A 50 -7.43 1.07 3.59
CA CYS A 50 -5.99 1.28 3.70
C CYS A 50 -5.38 1.84 2.40
N SER A 51 -5.70 1.27 1.25
CA SER A 51 -5.20 1.75 -0.05
C SER A 51 -5.72 3.15 -0.35
N THR A 52 -7.02 3.43 -0.16
CA THR A 52 -7.58 4.77 -0.36
C THR A 52 -6.88 5.81 0.51
N ARG A 53 -6.72 5.54 1.81
CA ARG A 53 -6.02 6.45 2.72
C ARG A 53 -4.57 6.66 2.33
N LEU A 54 -3.87 5.62 1.89
CA LEU A 54 -2.49 5.74 1.42
C LEU A 54 -2.43 6.69 0.22
N LEU A 55 -3.23 6.44 -0.81
CA LEU A 55 -3.22 7.21 -2.05
C LEU A 55 -3.62 8.68 -1.84
N VAL A 56 -4.64 8.94 -1.03
CA VAL A 56 -5.07 10.29 -0.67
C VAL A 56 -4.01 11.02 0.14
N ASN A 57 -3.44 10.40 1.17
CA ASN A 57 -2.43 11.04 2.02
C ASN A 57 -1.13 11.35 1.27
N ARG A 58 -0.83 10.57 0.23
CA ARG A 58 0.34 10.76 -0.64
C ARG A 58 0.05 11.67 -1.83
N GLY A 59 -1.20 12.07 -2.03
CA GLY A 59 -1.60 12.98 -3.11
C GLY A 59 -1.55 12.37 -4.51
N VAL A 60 -1.39 11.04 -4.63
CA VAL A 60 -1.19 10.33 -5.91
C VAL A 60 -2.48 9.72 -6.48
N TYR A 61 -3.60 9.83 -5.76
CA TYR A 61 -4.88 9.19 -6.10
C TYR A 61 -5.47 9.56 -7.48
N TRP A 62 -5.05 10.65 -8.11
CA TRP A 62 -5.45 11.04 -9.47
C TRP A 62 -4.49 10.56 -10.57
N GLU A 63 -3.35 9.96 -10.22
CA GLU A 63 -2.43 9.45 -11.24
C GLU A 63 -3.04 8.20 -11.90
N GLU A 64 -2.82 8.08 -13.22
CA GLU A 64 -3.42 7.03 -14.07
C GLU A 64 -3.25 5.63 -13.49
N GLU A 65 -2.08 5.32 -12.92
CA GLU A 65 -1.78 4.00 -12.36
C GLU A 65 -2.45 3.69 -11.02
N TYR A 66 -2.94 4.69 -10.30
CA TYR A 66 -3.59 4.53 -9.00
C TYR A 66 -5.09 4.78 -9.05
N PHE A 67 -5.56 5.49 -10.07
CA PHE A 67 -6.92 5.95 -10.17
C PHE A 67 -7.93 4.80 -10.14
N ASP A 68 -7.68 3.73 -10.90
CA ASP A 68 -8.54 2.56 -10.92
C ASP A 68 -8.64 1.93 -9.52
N LEU A 69 -7.52 1.78 -8.82
CA LEU A 69 -7.48 1.23 -7.46
C LEU A 69 -8.24 2.11 -6.47
N TYR A 70 -8.08 3.43 -6.58
CA TYR A 70 -8.75 4.42 -5.74
C TYR A 70 -10.28 4.42 -5.97
N SER A 71 -10.72 4.39 -7.23
CA SER A 71 -12.14 4.47 -7.61
C SER A 71 -12.97 3.26 -7.17
N LEU A 72 -12.33 2.14 -6.86
CA LEU A 72 -13.00 0.92 -6.44
C LEU A 72 -13.55 0.99 -5.00
N ASP A 73 -13.10 1.94 -4.18
CA ASP A 73 -13.66 2.19 -2.85
C ASP A 73 -15.11 2.70 -2.97
N ASP A 74 -15.34 3.72 -3.79
CA ASP A 74 -16.67 4.23 -4.09
C ASP A 74 -17.55 3.15 -4.73
N SER A 75 -16.99 2.38 -5.68
CA SER A 75 -17.71 1.29 -6.34
C SER A 75 -18.13 0.20 -5.35
N TYR A 76 -17.29 -0.09 -4.36
CA TYR A 76 -17.57 -1.08 -3.33
C TYR A 76 -18.68 -0.61 -2.38
N ASP A 77 -18.66 0.66 -1.96
CA ASP A 77 -19.70 1.23 -1.11
C ASP A 77 -21.07 1.24 -1.81
N ILE A 78 -21.11 1.64 -3.09
CA ILE A 78 -22.34 1.61 -3.91
C ILE A 78 -22.86 0.18 -4.09
N ALA A 79 -21.97 -0.79 -4.32
CA ALA A 79 -22.32 -2.21 -4.45
C ALA A 79 -22.82 -2.80 -3.12
N GLN A 80 -22.23 -2.38 -1.99
CA GLN A 80 -22.63 -2.81 -0.66
C GLN A 80 -24.05 -2.35 -0.31
N GLU A 81 -24.45 -1.17 -0.78
CA GLU A 81 -25.81 -0.64 -0.61
C GLU A 81 -26.83 -1.27 -1.58
N GLY A 82 -26.38 -2.11 -2.52
CA GLY A 82 -27.24 -2.76 -3.52
C GLY A 82 -27.79 -1.79 -4.55
N ILE A 83 -27.17 -0.62 -4.71
CA ILE A 83 -27.63 0.44 -5.62
C ILE A 83 -27.15 0.16 -7.04
N HIS A 84 -25.87 -0.16 -7.21
CA HIS A 84 -25.26 -0.43 -8.51
C HIS A 84 -24.04 -1.35 -8.36
N PHE A 85 -23.63 -2.00 -9.46
CA PHE A 85 -22.58 -3.02 -9.52
C PHE A 85 -22.87 -4.32 -8.74
N ASN A 86 -22.24 -5.40 -9.16
CA ASN A 86 -22.21 -6.64 -8.40
C ASN A 86 -21.02 -6.57 -7.43
N LYS A 87 -21.27 -6.87 -6.16
CA LYS A 87 -20.24 -6.81 -5.11
C LYS A 87 -19.07 -7.77 -5.35
N GLU A 88 -19.33 -9.00 -5.80
CA GLU A 88 -18.27 -9.97 -6.10
C GLU A 88 -17.39 -9.45 -7.24
N ASP A 89 -18.00 -8.91 -8.30
CA ASP A 89 -17.26 -8.35 -9.44
C ASP A 89 -16.36 -7.18 -9.01
N VAL A 90 -16.85 -6.29 -8.14
CA VAL A 90 -16.05 -5.18 -7.59
C VAL A 90 -14.90 -5.70 -6.71
N ILE A 91 -15.15 -6.72 -5.88
CA ILE A 91 -14.11 -7.36 -5.07
C ILE A 91 -13.03 -7.98 -5.96
N THR A 92 -13.43 -8.70 -7.01
CA THR A 92 -12.50 -9.30 -7.97
C THR A 92 -11.67 -8.23 -8.66
N ALA A 93 -12.30 -7.17 -9.18
CA ALA A 93 -11.60 -6.04 -9.79
C ALA A 93 -10.59 -5.40 -8.83
N TYR A 94 -10.95 -5.21 -7.55
CA TYR A 94 -10.04 -4.68 -6.55
C TYR A 94 -8.82 -5.57 -6.30
N ILE A 95 -9.04 -6.88 -6.16
CA ILE A 95 -7.96 -7.83 -5.93
C ILE A 95 -7.01 -7.85 -7.14
N ASP A 96 -7.55 -7.84 -8.36
CA ASP A 96 -6.76 -7.84 -9.59
C ASP A 96 -5.95 -6.56 -9.75
N THR A 97 -6.58 -5.39 -9.56
CA THR A 97 -5.91 -4.08 -9.64
C THR A 97 -4.83 -3.94 -8.56
N LEU A 98 -5.10 -4.35 -7.32
CA LEU A 98 -4.10 -4.36 -6.25
C LEU A 98 -2.97 -5.37 -6.54
N GLY A 99 -3.29 -6.49 -7.22
CA GLY A 99 -2.35 -7.53 -7.62
C GLY A 99 -1.25 -7.04 -8.55
N ALA A 100 -1.50 -6.00 -9.35
CA ALA A 100 -0.49 -5.39 -10.23
C ALA A 100 0.75 -4.90 -9.44
N PHE A 101 0.57 -4.46 -8.19
CA PHE A 101 1.67 -3.94 -7.36
C PHE A 101 2.53 -5.02 -6.74
N ARG A 102 2.13 -6.30 -6.79
CA ARG A 102 2.86 -7.42 -6.19
C ARG A 102 4.31 -7.53 -6.69
N VAL A 103 4.59 -7.04 -7.90
CA VAL A 103 5.95 -7.01 -8.48
C VAL A 103 6.97 -6.29 -7.60
N HIS A 104 6.53 -5.34 -6.75
CA HIS A 104 7.37 -4.58 -5.82
C HIS A 104 7.58 -5.28 -4.48
N PHE A 105 7.03 -6.47 -4.26
CA PHE A 105 7.12 -7.13 -2.96
C PHE A 105 8.54 -7.60 -2.61
N ASN A 106 9.31 -8.05 -3.61
CA ASN A 106 10.70 -8.45 -3.40
C ASN A 106 11.56 -7.29 -2.85
N GLU A 107 11.28 -6.06 -3.29
CA GLU A 107 11.98 -4.86 -2.81
C GLU A 107 11.70 -4.63 -1.32
N PHE A 108 10.46 -4.87 -0.87
CA PHE A 108 10.12 -4.86 0.55
C PHE A 108 10.88 -5.95 1.32
N GLU A 109 10.94 -7.18 0.81
CA GLU A 109 11.64 -8.27 1.48
C GLU A 109 13.13 -7.96 1.65
N ASP A 110 13.76 -7.39 0.62
CA ASP A 110 15.15 -6.96 0.66
C ASP A 110 15.36 -5.85 1.70
N LEU A 111 14.51 -4.81 1.70
CA LEU A 111 14.55 -3.74 2.70
C LEU A 111 14.35 -4.28 4.13
N TYR A 112 13.37 -5.16 4.31
CA TYR A 112 13.08 -5.79 5.60
C TYR A 112 14.27 -6.61 6.09
N LEU A 113 14.88 -7.44 5.23
CA LEU A 113 16.05 -8.23 5.57
C LEU A 113 17.25 -7.33 5.92
N GLN A 114 17.46 -6.25 5.18
CA GLN A 114 18.55 -5.30 5.45
C GLN A 114 18.40 -4.61 6.80
N VAL A 115 17.19 -4.19 7.16
CA VAL A 115 16.91 -3.43 8.40
C VAL A 115 16.79 -4.36 9.60
N MET A 116 15.98 -5.41 9.48
CA MET A 116 15.63 -6.31 10.59
C MET A 116 16.62 -7.46 10.77
N LYS A 117 17.53 -7.68 9.80
CA LYS A 117 18.50 -8.79 9.80
C LYS A 117 17.87 -10.18 9.87
N GLN A 118 16.61 -10.30 9.44
CA GLN A 118 15.85 -11.55 9.34
C GLN A 118 14.87 -11.50 8.16
N LYS A 119 14.45 -12.66 7.66
CA LYS A 119 13.44 -12.76 6.60
C LYS A 119 12.06 -12.36 7.11
N TRP A 120 11.24 -11.81 6.23
CA TRP A 120 9.83 -11.56 6.53
C TRP A 120 9.08 -12.88 6.67
N GLN A 121 8.16 -12.97 7.66
CA GLN A 121 7.41 -14.18 7.96
C GLN A 121 5.91 -14.07 7.65
N GLY A 122 5.49 -12.93 7.08
CA GLY A 122 4.08 -12.66 6.86
C GLY A 122 3.36 -12.16 8.08
#